data_AF-A0A2T3LFK9-F1
#
_entry.id   AF-A0A2T3LFK9-F1
#
_cell.length_a   1.000
_cell.length_b   1.000
_cell.length_c   1.000
_cell.angle_alpha   90.00
_cell.angle_beta   90.00
_cell.angle_gamma   90.00
#
_symmetry.space_group_name_H-M   'P 1'
#
loop_
_entity.id
_entity.type
_entity.pdbx_description
1 polymer ?
#
loop_
_entity_poly.entity_id
_entity_poly.type
_entity_poly.pdbx_seq_one_letter_code
_entity_poly.pdbx_strand_id
1 'polypeptide(L)'
;MKNIISTGVFCLLLTGCSMVNRERVPDEVPNWTVAYAMPSFYPVRVTKAYGINTQEDWTSILHTHSQFMTVSDFNRIKGFLPDYNGYGLPLATTTMGWYRQIQPTNHLPDKVVLYWTSLFDAKFYITELDVTQKMKALMYKQQNHVEADGINRTCYQTTFDFG
;
A
#
# COMPACT_ATOMS: atom_id res chain seq x y z
N MET A 1 -69.31 -29.46 -3.21
CA MET A 1 -68.29 -28.91 -4.13
C MET A 1 -67.90 -27.52 -3.66
N LYS A 2 -66.66 -27.33 -3.21
CA LYS A 2 -65.94 -26.04 -3.16
C LYS A 2 -64.49 -26.34 -2.78
N ASN A 3 -63.64 -26.50 -3.79
CA ASN A 3 -62.21 -26.65 -3.63
C ASN A 3 -61.63 -25.25 -3.44
N ILE A 4 -61.07 -24.96 -2.28
CA ILE A 4 -60.33 -23.72 -2.03
C ILE A 4 -58.88 -24.00 -2.44
N ILE A 5 -58.51 -23.51 -3.62
CA ILE A 5 -57.13 -23.56 -4.12
C ILE A 5 -56.38 -22.43 -3.41
N SER A 6 -55.56 -22.79 -2.41
CA SER A 6 -54.62 -21.86 -1.78
C SER A 6 -53.39 -21.78 -2.66
N THR A 7 -53.31 -20.74 -3.49
CA THR A 7 -52.14 -20.43 -4.31
C THR A 7 -51.09 -19.78 -3.41
N GLY A 8 -50.25 -20.60 -2.77
CA GLY A 8 -49.09 -20.13 -2.04
C GLY A 8 -48.08 -19.50 -3.01
N VAL A 9 -47.89 -18.18 -2.92
CA VAL A 9 -46.80 -17.48 -3.59
C VAL A 9 -45.50 -17.91 -2.93
N PHE A 10 -44.84 -18.90 -3.53
CA PHE A 10 -43.50 -19.32 -3.15
C PHE A 10 -42.53 -18.25 -3.66
N CYS A 11 -42.28 -17.23 -2.85
CA CYS A 11 -41.20 -16.27 -3.10
C CYS A 11 -39.87 -17.02 -3.04
N LEU A 12 -39.41 -17.48 -4.20
CA LEU A 12 -38.03 -17.84 -4.44
C LEU A 12 -37.20 -16.58 -4.21
N LEU A 13 -36.73 -16.39 -2.98
CA LEU A 13 -35.60 -15.53 -2.68
C LEU A 13 -34.37 -16.19 -3.31
N LEU A 14 -34.25 -16.03 -4.62
CA LEU A 14 -32.97 -16.09 -5.32
C LEU A 14 -32.19 -14.83 -4.90
N THR A 15 -31.81 -14.75 -3.62
CA THR A 15 -30.56 -14.08 -3.29
C THR A 15 -29.48 -15.00 -3.81
N GLY A 16 -29.22 -14.90 -5.11
CA GLY A 16 -27.96 -15.37 -5.65
C GLY A 16 -26.90 -14.76 -4.76
N CYS A 17 -26.09 -15.61 -4.13
CA CYS A 17 -24.74 -15.22 -3.78
C CYS A 17 -24.06 -14.88 -5.11
N SER A 18 -24.31 -13.68 -5.64
CA SER A 18 -23.25 -12.97 -6.30
C SER A 18 -22.18 -12.86 -5.21
N MET A 19 -21.27 -13.83 -5.22
CA MET A 19 -19.93 -13.62 -4.70
C MET A 19 -19.50 -12.33 -5.35
N VAL A 20 -19.67 -11.24 -4.62
CA VAL A 20 -18.99 -9.98 -4.90
C VAL A 20 -17.55 -10.45 -5.01
N ASN A 21 -17.00 -10.42 -6.22
CA ASN A 21 -15.55 -10.45 -6.40
C ASN A 21 -15.06 -9.14 -5.76
N ARG A 22 -15.05 -9.16 -4.42
CA ARG A 22 -14.32 -8.29 -3.51
C ARG A 22 -12.95 -8.19 -4.12
N GLU A 23 -12.50 -6.97 -4.42
CA GLU A 23 -11.37 -6.57 -5.29
C GLU A 23 -10.07 -7.34 -4.97
N ARG A 24 -10.06 -8.63 -5.28
CA ARG A 24 -8.95 -9.54 -5.05
C ARG A 24 -7.97 -9.30 -6.18
N VAL A 25 -6.79 -8.86 -5.78
CA VAL A 25 -5.61 -8.79 -6.61
C VAL A 25 -5.26 -10.21 -7.09
N PRO A 26 -4.98 -10.44 -8.39
CA PRO A 26 -4.49 -11.73 -8.89
C PRO A 26 -3.26 -12.22 -8.13
N ASP A 27 -3.10 -13.54 -8.01
CA ASP A 27 -2.07 -14.16 -7.15
C ASP A 27 -0.63 -13.90 -7.66
N GLU A 28 -0.47 -13.59 -8.95
CA GLU A 28 0.81 -13.17 -9.54
C GLU A 28 1.24 -11.76 -9.14
N VAL A 29 0.32 -10.91 -8.65
CA VAL A 29 0.63 -9.55 -8.24
C VAL A 29 1.17 -9.59 -6.80
N PRO A 30 2.33 -8.97 -6.53
CA PRO A 30 2.87 -8.92 -5.18
C PRO A 30 1.92 -8.23 -4.20
N ASN A 31 1.91 -8.71 -2.95
CA ASN A 31 1.23 -8.01 -1.86
C ASN A 31 1.70 -6.56 -1.78
N TRP A 32 0.76 -5.65 -1.57
CA TRP A 32 1.08 -4.23 -1.48
C TRP A 32 1.93 -3.91 -0.25
N THR A 33 2.69 -2.83 -0.33
CA THR A 33 3.64 -2.42 0.71
C THR A 33 3.64 -0.89 0.83
N VAL A 34 4.18 -0.36 1.91
CA VAL A 34 4.43 1.08 2.06
C VAL A 34 5.92 1.31 2.02
N ALA A 35 6.35 2.33 1.30
CA ALA A 35 7.71 2.83 1.41
C ALA A 35 7.69 4.33 1.71
N TYR A 36 8.78 4.83 2.28
CA TYR A 36 8.91 6.24 2.58
C TYR A 36 10.34 6.73 2.35
N ALA A 37 10.45 7.91 1.75
CA ALA A 37 11.68 8.66 1.63
C ALA A 37 11.72 9.74 2.73
N MET A 38 12.91 10.12 3.17
CA MET A 38 13.09 11.30 4.02
C MET A 38 14.43 11.98 3.75
N PRO A 39 14.54 13.30 3.95
CA PRO A 39 15.81 13.97 3.87
C PRO A 39 16.77 13.56 4.99
N SER A 40 18.08 13.58 4.73
CA SER A 40 19.10 13.36 5.76
C SER A 40 19.12 14.45 6.82
N PHE A 41 18.88 15.71 6.43
CA PHE A 41 18.94 16.86 7.33
C PHE A 41 17.59 17.25 7.93
N TYR A 42 16.50 16.62 7.49
CA TYR A 42 15.17 16.72 8.09
C TYR A 42 14.53 15.34 8.25
N PRO A 43 15.18 14.44 9.00
CA PRO A 43 14.69 13.07 9.09
C PRO A 43 13.39 12.99 9.88
N VAL A 44 12.60 11.97 9.60
CA VAL A 44 11.35 11.67 10.29
C VAL A 44 11.45 10.30 10.95
N ARG A 45 10.76 10.11 12.07
CA ARG A 45 10.53 8.79 12.67
C ARG A 45 9.12 8.32 12.36
N VAL A 46 9.01 7.34 11.48
CA VAL A 46 7.75 6.67 11.19
C VAL A 46 7.52 5.61 12.27
N THR A 47 6.33 5.60 12.85
CA THR A 47 6.00 4.78 14.03
C THR A 47 4.90 3.77 13.76
N LYS A 48 3.98 4.04 12.83
CA LYS A 48 2.90 3.14 12.43
C LYS A 48 2.54 3.35 10.96
N ALA A 49 2.20 2.26 10.28
CA ALA A 49 1.56 2.28 8.98
C ALA A 49 0.50 1.18 8.92
N TYR A 50 -0.66 1.47 8.35
CA TYR A 50 -1.70 0.47 8.10
C TYR A 50 -2.57 0.85 6.89
N GLY A 51 -3.15 -0.17 6.26
CA GLY A 51 -4.16 -0.03 5.22
C GLY A 51 -5.53 -0.40 5.77
N ILE A 52 -6.57 0.33 5.39
CA ILE A 52 -7.97 0.07 5.75
C ILE A 52 -8.73 -0.24 4.47
N ASN A 53 -9.53 -1.29 4.47
CA ASN A 53 -10.56 -1.51 3.45
C ASN A 53 -11.92 -1.47 4.14
N THR A 54 -12.69 -0.45 3.80
CA THR A 54 -14.00 -0.17 4.41
C THR A 54 -15.10 -1.05 3.84
N GLN A 55 -14.94 -1.50 2.60
CA GLN A 55 -15.93 -2.33 1.90
C GLN A 55 -15.92 -3.77 2.43
N GLU A 56 -14.74 -4.27 2.79
CA GLU A 56 -14.52 -5.65 3.25
C GLU A 56 -14.30 -5.73 4.77
N ASP A 57 -14.34 -4.59 5.46
CA ASP A 57 -14.19 -4.46 6.92
C ASP A 57 -12.90 -5.09 7.47
N TRP A 58 -11.75 -4.68 6.91
CA TRP A 58 -10.44 -5.12 7.42
C TRP A 58 -9.44 -3.98 7.55
N THR A 59 -8.48 -4.17 8.46
CA THR A 59 -7.29 -3.32 8.62
C THR A 59 -6.05 -4.20 8.58
N SER A 60 -5.11 -3.89 7.66
CA SER A 60 -3.83 -4.57 7.53
C SER A 60 -2.75 -3.71 8.16
N ILE A 61 -2.13 -4.21 9.23
CA ILE A 61 -1.03 -3.55 9.94
C ILE A 61 0.29 -3.95 9.26
N LEU A 62 1.18 -2.97 9.06
CA LEU A 62 2.50 -3.22 8.51
C LEU A 62 3.55 -3.27 9.62
N HIS A 63 4.62 -4.02 9.38
CA HIS A 63 5.79 -4.07 10.24
C HIS A 63 6.36 -2.66 10.39
N THR A 64 6.21 -2.11 11.59
CA THR A 64 6.92 -0.91 12.02
C THR A 64 8.33 -1.35 12.36
N HIS A 65 9.19 -1.46 11.34
CA HIS A 65 10.59 -1.77 11.59
C HIS A 65 11.10 -0.82 12.67
N SER A 66 11.92 -1.31 13.60
CA SER A 66 12.78 -0.46 14.42
C SER A 66 13.53 0.43 13.43
N GLN A 67 13.03 1.65 13.22
CA GLN A 67 13.49 2.45 12.11
C GLN A 67 14.97 2.71 12.32
N PHE A 68 15.80 2.07 11.51
CA PHE A 68 17.22 2.33 11.55
C PHE A 68 17.43 3.68 10.86
N MET A 69 17.99 4.63 11.61
CA MET A 69 18.33 5.97 11.09
C MET A 69 19.35 5.91 9.93
N THR A 70 19.90 4.73 9.64
CA THR A 70 20.68 4.45 8.44
C THR A 70 19.91 4.72 7.15
N VAL A 71 18.57 4.62 7.14
CA VAL A 71 17.76 4.96 5.96
C VAL A 71 18.00 6.41 5.53
N SER A 72 18.15 7.33 6.49
CA SER A 72 18.42 8.76 6.26
C SER A 72 19.91 9.14 6.36
N ASP A 73 20.82 8.18 6.52
CA ASP A 73 22.25 8.48 6.67
C ASP A 73 22.81 9.12 5.40
N PHE A 74 23.36 10.32 5.53
CA PHE A 74 23.81 11.14 4.41
C PHE A 74 24.92 10.46 3.60
N ASN A 75 25.92 9.88 4.26
CA ASN A 75 27.04 9.24 3.59
C ASN A 75 26.61 7.96 2.86
N ARG A 76 25.71 7.18 3.47
CA ARG A 76 25.08 6.03 2.83
C ARG A 76 24.31 6.44 1.59
N ILE A 77 23.45 7.47 1.69
CA ILE A 77 22.66 7.93 0.54
C ILE A 77 23.57 8.43 -0.59
N LYS A 78 24.64 9.17 -0.28
CA LYS A 78 25.62 9.59 -1.28
C LYS A 78 26.32 8.44 -2.00
N GLY A 79 26.41 7.26 -1.37
CA GLY A 79 26.89 6.04 -2.03
C GLY A 79 25.99 5.57 -3.18
N PHE A 80 24.69 5.91 -3.16
CA PHE A 80 23.73 5.59 -4.22
C PHE A 80 23.39 6.80 -5.11
N LEU A 81 23.41 8.01 -4.53
CA LEU A 81 23.05 9.27 -5.18
C LEU A 81 24.18 10.29 -4.94
N PRO A 82 25.25 10.31 -5.78
CA PRO A 82 26.43 11.14 -5.52
C PRO A 82 26.17 12.65 -5.40
N ASP A 83 25.18 13.15 -6.14
CA ASP A 83 24.79 14.57 -6.16
C ASP A 83 23.80 14.96 -5.04
N TYR A 84 23.47 14.02 -4.15
CA TYR A 84 22.54 14.26 -3.06
C TYR A 84 23.10 15.29 -2.05
N ASN A 85 22.31 16.32 -1.77
CA ASN A 85 22.70 17.45 -0.91
C ASN A 85 22.14 17.39 0.52
N GLY A 86 21.39 16.34 0.88
CA GLY A 86 20.86 16.13 2.23
C GLY A 86 19.49 16.73 2.51
N TYR A 87 18.99 17.60 1.63
CA TYR A 87 17.74 18.34 1.84
C TYR A 87 16.55 17.79 1.05
N GLY A 88 16.80 17.20 -0.12
CA GLY A 88 15.76 16.58 -0.94
C GLY A 88 15.32 15.21 -0.43
N LEU A 89 14.23 14.71 -1.00
CA LEU A 89 13.80 13.32 -0.84
C LEU A 89 14.63 12.43 -1.77
N PRO A 90 15.39 11.46 -1.25
CA PRO A 90 16.11 10.52 -2.07
C PRO A 90 15.13 9.45 -2.58
N LEU A 91 14.68 9.57 -3.84
CA LEU A 91 13.66 8.70 -4.44
C LEU A 91 14.25 7.43 -5.09
N ALA A 92 15.45 7.01 -4.70
CA ALA A 92 15.98 5.72 -5.11
C ALA A 92 15.43 4.63 -4.19
N THR A 93 14.96 3.50 -4.75
CA THR A 93 14.35 2.40 -3.99
C THR A 93 15.27 1.87 -2.87
N THR A 94 16.58 1.87 -3.10
CA THR A 94 17.61 1.47 -2.12
C THR A 94 17.78 2.47 -0.98
N THR A 95 17.32 3.70 -1.13
CA THR A 95 17.42 4.78 -0.12
C THR A 95 16.15 4.94 0.73
N MET A 96 15.08 4.24 0.39
CA MET A 96 13.79 4.33 1.08
C MET A 96 13.66 3.32 2.22
N GLY A 97 12.85 3.67 3.23
CA GLY A 97 12.41 2.74 4.26
C GLY A 97 11.20 1.95 3.78
N TRP A 98 11.15 0.65 4.08
CA TRP A 98 10.12 -0.27 3.55
C TRP A 98 9.37 -0.95 4.68
N TYR A 99 8.05 -0.88 4.63
CA TYR A 99 7.15 -1.57 5.54
C TYR A 99 6.30 -2.56 4.76
N ARG A 100 6.37 -3.82 5.18
CA ARG A 100 5.57 -4.93 4.65
C ARG A 100 4.44 -5.26 5.61
N GLN A 101 3.33 -5.74 5.07
CA GLN A 101 2.21 -6.23 5.86
C GLN A 101 2.66 -7.34 6.82
N ILE A 102 2.16 -7.32 8.06
CA ILE A 102 2.42 -8.39 9.06
C ILE A 102 1.72 -9.68 8.60
N GLN A 103 0.46 -9.54 8.20
CA GLN A 103 -0.32 -10.59 7.57
C GLN A 103 -0.65 -10.12 6.16
N PRO A 104 -0.01 -10.70 5.12
CA PRO A 104 -0.26 -10.27 3.76
C PRO A 104 -1.71 -10.53 3.33
N THR A 105 -2.29 -9.55 2.65
CA THR A 105 -3.56 -9.71 1.92
C THR A 105 -3.35 -9.39 0.44
N ASN A 106 -4.05 -10.14 -0.41
CA ASN A 106 -4.18 -9.88 -1.83
C ASN A 106 -5.41 -8.99 -2.11
N HIS A 107 -5.83 -8.17 -1.16
CA HIS A 107 -6.83 -7.12 -1.36
C HIS A 107 -6.18 -5.76 -1.15
N LEU A 108 -6.54 -4.78 -1.99
CA LEU A 108 -6.04 -3.41 -1.84
C LEU A 108 -6.83 -2.65 -0.78
N PRO A 109 -6.17 -1.76 0.00
CA PRO A 109 -6.88 -0.88 0.91
C PRO A 109 -7.63 0.21 0.15
N ASP A 110 -8.66 0.78 0.78
CA ASP A 110 -9.31 2.03 0.37
C ASP A 110 -8.57 3.25 0.93
N LYS A 111 -7.83 3.09 2.03
CA LYS A 111 -7.04 4.14 2.66
C LYS A 111 -5.74 3.59 3.22
N VAL A 112 -4.64 4.33 3.08
CA VAL A 112 -3.36 4.06 3.77
C VAL A 112 -3.09 5.18 4.75
N VAL A 113 -2.72 4.82 5.99
CA VAL A 113 -2.44 5.78 7.06
C VAL A 113 -1.01 5.60 7.56
N LEU A 114 -0.29 6.71 7.69
CA LEU A 114 1.10 6.78 8.14
C LEU A 114 1.23 7.72 9.35
N TYR A 115 1.83 7.23 10.43
CA TYR A 115 2.09 7.97 11.66
C TYR A 115 3.58 8.27 11.72
N TRP A 116 3.95 9.54 11.77
CA TRP A 116 5.36 9.92 11.78
C TRP A 116 5.62 11.15 12.64
N THR A 117 6.86 11.29 13.09
CA THR A 117 7.31 12.42 13.91
C THR A 117 8.48 13.06 13.19
N SER A 118 8.39 14.36 12.94
CA SER A 118 9.53 15.13 12.45
C SER A 118 10.57 15.21 13.57
N LEU A 119 11.81 14.82 13.27
CA LEU A 119 12.90 14.92 14.24
C LEU A 119 13.52 16.33 14.27
N PHE A 120 13.13 17.19 13.32
CA PHE A 120 13.59 18.56 13.24
C PHE A 120 12.81 19.49 14.19
N ASP A 121 11.48 19.40 14.17
CA ASP A 121 10.60 20.25 15.00
C ASP A 121 9.85 19.49 16.10
N ALA A 122 10.16 18.20 16.28
CA ALA A 122 9.59 17.31 17.30
C ALA A 122 8.05 17.21 17.28
N LYS A 123 7.43 17.47 16.12
CA LYS A 123 5.97 17.36 15.95
C LYS A 123 5.57 16.02 15.38
N PHE A 124 4.42 15.56 15.85
CA PHE A 124 3.76 14.36 15.41
C PHE A 124 2.73 14.67 14.33
N TYR A 125 2.69 13.83 13.30
CA TYR A 125 1.83 13.97 12.14
C TYR A 125 1.18 12.64 11.78
N ILE A 126 -0.02 12.74 11.19
CA ILE A 126 -0.72 11.63 10.57
C ILE A 126 -0.95 12.03 9.11
N THR A 127 -0.51 11.16 8.20
CA THR A 127 -0.79 11.30 6.78
C THR A 127 -1.78 10.22 6.37
N GLU A 128 -2.88 10.62 5.74
CA GLU A 128 -3.88 9.72 5.18
C GLU A 128 -3.88 9.85 3.66
N LEU A 129 -3.85 8.71 2.98
CA LEU A 129 -3.95 8.61 1.53
C LEU A 129 -5.19 7.81 1.17
N ASP A 130 -6.15 8.46 0.53
CA ASP A 130 -7.30 7.78 -0.07
C ASP A 130 -6.86 7.09 -1.37
N VAL A 131 -7.03 5.77 -1.42
CA VAL A 131 -6.63 4.93 -2.55
C VAL A 131 -7.72 4.98 -3.62
N THR A 132 -7.47 5.80 -4.63
CA THR A 132 -8.42 5.98 -5.73
C THR A 132 -8.55 4.73 -6.61
N GLN A 133 -9.68 4.60 -7.29
CA GLN A 133 -9.91 3.55 -8.29
C GLN A 133 -8.85 3.53 -9.40
N LYS A 134 -8.37 4.71 -9.81
CA LYS A 134 -7.27 4.83 -10.78
C LYS A 134 -5.98 4.21 -10.25
N MET A 135 -5.67 4.40 -8.96
CA MET A 135 -4.50 3.78 -8.34
C MET A 135 -4.66 2.27 -8.32
N LYS A 136 -5.79 1.74 -7.84
CA LYS A 136 -6.06 0.29 -7.82
C LYS A 136 -5.89 -0.33 -9.22
N ALA A 137 -6.46 0.29 -10.25
CA ALA A 137 -6.32 -0.15 -11.63
C ALA A 137 -4.85 -0.18 -12.12
N LEU A 138 -4.01 0.78 -11.70
CA LEU A 138 -2.58 0.78 -12.01
C LEU A 138 -1.84 -0.34 -11.27
N MET A 139 -2.19 -0.62 -10.03
CA MET A 139 -1.56 -1.69 -9.22
C MET A 139 -1.85 -3.08 -9.81
N TYR A 140 -3.02 -3.27 -10.43
CA TYR A 140 -3.38 -4.52 -11.13
C TYR A 140 -2.70 -4.67 -12.50
N LYS A 141 -2.19 -3.58 -13.08
CA LYS A 141 -1.66 -3.60 -14.44
C LYS A 141 -0.23 -4.14 -14.43
N GLN A 142 -0.04 -5.26 -15.12
CA GLN A 142 1.29 -5.76 -15.45
C GLN A 142 2.04 -4.74 -16.30
N GLN A 143 3.24 -4.40 -15.87
CA GLN A 143 4.16 -3.52 -16.58
C GLN A 143 5.44 -4.29 -16.91
N ASN A 144 6.23 -3.70 -17.79
CA ASN A 144 7.50 -4.25 -18.24
C ASN A 144 8.55 -3.15 -18.09
N HIS A 145 9.65 -3.48 -17.42
CA HIS A 145 10.77 -2.56 -17.19
C HIS A 145 12.06 -3.24 -17.64
N VAL A 146 12.85 -2.52 -18.43
CA VAL A 146 14.18 -2.96 -18.83
C VAL A 146 15.14 -2.59 -17.70
N GLU A 147 15.65 -3.59 -17.00
CA GLU A 147 16.63 -3.38 -15.93
C GLU A 147 18.00 -2.94 -16.49
N ALA A 148 18.92 -2.54 -15.61
CA ALA A 148 20.27 -2.11 -15.98
C ALA A 148 21.09 -3.22 -16.70
N ASP A 149 20.70 -4.48 -16.53
CA ASP A 149 21.26 -5.65 -17.24
C ASP A 149 20.70 -5.82 -18.67
N GLY A 150 19.77 -4.97 -19.09
CA GLY A 150 19.11 -5.01 -20.40
C GLY A 150 17.96 -6.03 -20.49
N ILE A 151 17.67 -6.77 -19.42
CA ILE A 151 16.60 -7.77 -19.40
C ILE A 151 15.25 -7.08 -19.17
N ASN A 152 14.28 -7.37 -20.04
CA ASN A 152 12.91 -6.94 -19.86
C ASN A 152 12.22 -7.82 -18.81
N ARG A 153 11.91 -7.25 -17.65
CA ARG A 153 11.23 -7.96 -16.57
C ARG A 153 9.83 -7.41 -16.36
N THR A 154 8.91 -8.33 -16.09
CA THR A 154 7.57 -8.00 -15.66
C THR A 154 7.58 -7.45 -14.23
N CYS A 155 6.85 -6.36 -14.00
CA CYS A 155 6.72 -5.71 -12.71
C CYS A 155 5.30 -5.16 -12.48
N TYR A 156 4.99 -4.84 -11.23
CA TYR A 156 3.74 -4.21 -10.80
C TYR A 156 4.05 -3.04 -9.87
N GLN A 157 3.20 -2.02 -9.89
CA GLN A 157 3.32 -0.85 -9.00
C GLN A 157 2.53 -1.11 -7.72
N THR A 158 3.05 -1.95 -6.82
CA THR A 158 2.31 -2.38 -5.62
C THR A 158 2.67 -1.59 -4.35
N THR A 159 3.51 -0.57 -4.48
CA THR A 159 3.99 0.23 -3.33
C THR A 159 3.27 1.56 -3.24
N PHE A 160 2.86 1.94 -2.03
CA PHE A 160 2.48 3.31 -1.69
C PHE A 160 3.69 4.04 -1.14
N ASP A 161 4.27 4.94 -1.95
CA ASP A 161 5.44 5.73 -1.59
C ASP A 161 5.05 7.06 -0.92
N PHE A 162 5.65 7.36 0.22
CA PHE A 162 5.48 8.61 0.97
C PHE A 162 6.79 9.42 1.01
N GLY A 163 6.71 10.74 1.07
CA GLY A 163 7.87 11.64 1.18
C GLY A 163 7.46 13.05 1.56
#